data_AF-A0A842TEB6-F1
#
_entry.id   AF-A0A842TEB6-F1
#
_cell.length_a   1.000
_cell.length_b   1.000
_cell.length_c   1.000
_cell.angle_alpha   90.00
_cell.angle_beta   90.00
_cell.angle_gamma   90.00
#
_symmetry.space_group_name_H-M   'P 1'
#
loop_
_entity.id
_entity.type
_entity.pdbx_description
1 polymer ?
#
loop_
_entity_poly.entity_id
_entity_poly.type
_entity_poly.pdbx_seq_one_letter_code
_entity_poly.pdbx_strand_id
1 'polypeptide(L)'
;MVIEKYSKLSEEWRIGKRASLLYDKEGLGKKSIEKSKSLTFKIEDHLDEVRNVALELPSFCFLIAGYIKRGEYITTIDFIAWIRRKLLRISGFLLGIRDEGTRRAEQRFPEELIEYYNRCRVKKNDEIWGCLMVFLEWFSQWLVPKFEDKNIIHANQEVPVIKSAIEKLKKL
;
A
#
# COMPACT_ATOMS: atom_id res chain seq x y z
N MET A 1 -29.96 -6.45 9.05
CA MET A 1 -29.59 -7.59 8.20
C MET A 1 -29.26 -7.02 6.83
N VAL A 2 -27.98 -6.87 6.48
CA VAL A 2 -27.60 -6.36 5.16
C VAL A 2 -27.74 -7.51 4.19
N ILE A 3 -28.75 -7.47 3.32
CA ILE A 3 -28.89 -8.44 2.23
C ILE A 3 -27.82 -8.08 1.20
N GLU A 4 -26.64 -8.67 1.33
CA GLU A 4 -25.64 -8.61 0.26
C GLU A 4 -26.12 -9.50 -0.90
N LYS A 5 -26.24 -8.91 -2.09
CA LYS A 5 -26.66 -9.64 -3.29
C LYS A 5 -25.62 -10.71 -3.61
N TYR A 6 -26.09 -11.90 -4.03
CA TYR A 6 -25.26 -13.03 -4.47
C TYR A 6 -24.15 -12.63 -5.45
N SER A 7 -24.45 -11.72 -6.39
CA SER A 7 -23.46 -11.21 -7.36
C SER A 7 -22.21 -10.66 -6.69
N LYS A 8 -22.38 -9.86 -5.63
CA LYS A 8 -21.30 -9.23 -4.88
C LYS A 8 -20.52 -10.23 -4.03
N LEU A 9 -21.21 -11.19 -3.39
CA LEU A 9 -20.56 -12.24 -2.60
C LEU A 9 -19.75 -13.20 -3.49
N SER A 10 -20.28 -13.57 -4.65
CA SER A 10 -19.66 -14.53 -5.56
C SER A 10 -18.33 -14.07 -6.18
N GLU A 11 -18.02 -12.78 -6.06
CA GLU A 11 -16.80 -12.13 -6.55
C GLU A 11 -15.81 -11.80 -5.43
N GLU A 12 -16.16 -12.13 -4.18
CA GLU A 12 -15.30 -11.92 -3.02
C GLU A 12 -14.43 -13.15 -2.77
N TRP A 13 -13.19 -13.10 -3.25
CA TRP A 13 -12.20 -14.18 -3.09
C TRP A 13 -12.00 -14.69 -1.66
N ARG A 14 -12.23 -13.85 -0.65
CA ARG A 14 -12.12 -14.22 0.76
C ARG A 14 -13.12 -15.32 1.13
N ILE A 15 -14.27 -15.37 0.47
CA ILE A 15 -15.27 -16.42 0.64
C ILE A 15 -14.68 -17.77 0.20
N GLY A 16 -14.02 -17.82 -0.95
CA GLY A 16 -13.38 -19.04 -1.44
C GLY A 16 -12.27 -19.56 -0.53
N LYS A 17 -11.54 -18.66 0.14
CA LYS A 17 -10.40 -18.99 1.01
C LYS A 17 -10.77 -19.29 2.47
N ARG A 18 -11.80 -18.66 3.02
CA ARG A 18 -12.08 -18.65 4.48
C ARG A 18 -13.51 -19.03 4.86
N ALA A 19 -14.47 -19.05 3.93
CA ALA A 19 -15.85 -19.36 4.30
C ALA A 19 -16.03 -20.85 4.54
N SER A 20 -16.76 -21.17 5.62
CA SER A 20 -17.30 -22.51 5.88
C SER A 20 -18.80 -22.46 5.63
N LEU A 21 -19.30 -23.36 4.79
CA LEU A 21 -20.73 -23.45 4.47
C LEU A 21 -21.48 -24.08 5.66
N LEU A 22 -22.27 -23.28 6.38
CA LEU A 22 -23.02 -23.76 7.55
C LEU A 22 -24.39 -24.36 7.17
N TYR A 23 -25.05 -23.77 6.18
CA TYR A 23 -26.36 -24.20 5.68
C TYR A 23 -26.58 -23.64 4.27
N ASP A 24 -27.11 -24.46 3.35
CA ASP A 24 -27.35 -24.06 1.96
C ASP A 24 -28.50 -24.84 1.35
N LYS A 25 -29.71 -24.27 1.40
CA LYS A 25 -30.93 -24.92 0.91
C LYS A 25 -31.01 -24.98 -0.63
N GLU A 26 -30.43 -23.99 -1.31
CA GLU A 26 -30.58 -23.80 -2.77
C GLU A 26 -29.25 -24.01 -3.54
N GLY A 27 -28.16 -24.32 -2.85
CA GLY A 27 -26.84 -24.54 -3.45
C GLY A 27 -26.11 -23.27 -3.89
N LEU A 28 -26.63 -22.08 -3.55
CA LEU A 28 -26.06 -20.79 -3.93
C LEU A 28 -24.77 -20.50 -3.14
N GLY A 29 -24.71 -20.90 -1.86
CA GLY A 29 -23.50 -20.73 -1.06
C GLY A 29 -22.34 -21.56 -1.61
N LYS A 30 -22.60 -22.81 -1.97
CA LYS A 30 -21.62 -23.70 -2.62
C LYS A 30 -21.10 -23.12 -3.93
N LYS A 31 -21.99 -22.67 -4.82
CA LYS A 31 -21.63 -22.02 -6.09
C LYS A 31 -20.79 -20.76 -5.90
N SER A 32 -21.11 -19.95 -4.89
CA SER A 32 -20.33 -18.74 -4.56
C SER A 32 -18.93 -19.07 -4.08
N ILE A 33 -18.77 -20.08 -3.22
CA ILE A 33 -17.46 -20.54 -2.74
C ILE A 33 -16.63 -21.08 -3.91
N GLU A 34 -17.21 -21.91 -4.77
CA GLU A 34 -16.52 -22.47 -5.95
C GLU A 34 -16.07 -21.37 -6.92
N LYS A 35 -16.96 -20.41 -7.25
CA LYS A 35 -16.60 -19.25 -8.08
C LYS A 35 -15.52 -18.39 -7.41
N SER A 36 -15.60 -18.19 -6.10
CA SER A 36 -14.59 -17.40 -5.37
C SER A 36 -13.22 -18.07 -5.31
N LYS A 37 -13.17 -19.41 -5.30
CA LYS A 37 -11.93 -20.20 -5.35
C LYS A 37 -11.22 -20.10 -6.69
N SER A 38 -11.96 -19.90 -7.78
CA SER A 38 -11.36 -19.73 -9.12
C SER A 38 -10.84 -18.33 -9.39
N LEU A 39 -11.13 -17.35 -8.51
CA LEU A 39 -10.59 -16.01 -8.65
C LEU A 39 -9.07 -16.03 -8.45
N THR A 40 -8.33 -15.66 -9.48
CA THR A 40 -6.89 -15.39 -9.40
C THR A 40 -6.65 -13.90 -9.20
N PHE A 41 -5.60 -13.53 -8.45
CA PHE A 41 -5.16 -12.14 -8.40
C PHE A 41 -4.50 -11.78 -9.74
N LYS A 42 -4.87 -10.63 -10.30
CA LYS A 42 -4.28 -10.08 -11.51
C LYS A 42 -3.75 -8.69 -11.18
N ILE A 43 -2.46 -8.48 -11.36
CA ILE A 43 -1.84 -7.19 -11.03
C ILE A 43 -2.27 -6.10 -12.03
N GLU A 44 -2.65 -6.51 -13.24
CA GLU A 44 -3.12 -5.66 -14.33
C GLU A 44 -4.31 -4.80 -13.92
N ASP A 45 -5.21 -5.35 -13.10
CA ASP A 45 -6.39 -4.65 -12.56
C ASP A 45 -6.02 -3.52 -11.58
N HIS A 46 -4.75 -3.44 -11.17
CA HIS A 46 -4.24 -2.47 -10.20
C HIS A 46 -3.05 -1.66 -10.74
N LEU A 47 -2.72 -1.82 -12.02
CA LEU A 47 -1.50 -1.26 -12.60
C LEU A 47 -1.47 0.27 -12.57
N ASP A 48 -2.60 0.93 -12.78
CA ASP A 48 -2.69 2.40 -12.70
C ASP A 48 -2.37 2.91 -11.30
N GLU A 49 -2.84 2.20 -10.27
CA GLU A 49 -2.53 2.54 -8.89
C GLU A 49 -1.04 2.40 -8.59
N VAL A 50 -0.41 1.35 -9.12
CA VAL A 50 1.02 1.09 -8.99
C VAL A 50 1.83 2.17 -9.71
N ARG A 51 1.44 2.51 -10.95
CA ARG A 51 2.09 3.53 -11.79
C ARG A 51 2.03 4.92 -11.15
N ASN A 52 0.89 5.30 -10.58
CA ASN A 52 0.77 6.58 -9.88
C ASN A 52 1.77 6.67 -8.72
N VAL A 53 1.91 5.60 -7.91
CA VAL A 53 2.92 5.58 -6.84
C VAL A 53 4.34 5.58 -7.40
N ALA A 54 4.58 4.87 -8.51
CA ALA A 54 5.88 4.82 -9.16
C ALA A 54 6.37 6.20 -9.64
N LEU A 55 5.46 7.08 -10.04
CA LEU A 55 5.78 8.43 -10.53
C LEU A 55 5.70 9.50 -9.44
N GLU A 56 4.68 9.47 -8.58
CA GLU A 56 4.34 10.61 -7.72
C GLU A 56 4.90 10.52 -6.31
N LEU A 57 5.26 9.33 -5.81
CA LEU A 57 5.64 9.19 -4.41
C LEU A 57 6.81 10.10 -4.00
N PRO A 58 7.90 10.22 -4.79
CA PRO A 58 9.00 11.10 -4.41
C PRO A 58 8.54 12.55 -4.25
N SER A 59 7.88 13.13 -5.25
CA SER A 59 7.44 14.52 -5.22
C SER A 59 6.40 14.76 -4.12
N PHE A 60 5.54 13.78 -3.84
CA PHE A 60 4.58 13.84 -2.75
C PHE A 60 5.26 13.88 -1.37
N CYS A 61 6.39 13.17 -1.17
CA CYS A 61 7.17 13.29 0.06
C CYS A 61 7.71 14.72 0.27
N PHE A 62 8.13 15.38 -0.81
CA PHE A 62 8.55 16.78 -0.75
C PHE A 62 7.38 17.74 -0.42
N LEU A 63 6.20 17.52 -1.01
CA LEU A 63 5.01 18.30 -0.69
C LEU A 63 4.67 18.23 0.79
N ILE A 64 4.74 17.03 1.38
CA ILE A 64 4.54 16.82 2.82
C ILE A 64 5.56 17.60 3.65
N ALA A 65 6.83 17.63 3.28
CA ALA A 65 7.83 18.45 3.96
C ALA A 65 7.43 19.95 3.99
N GLY A 66 6.81 20.45 2.91
CA GLY A 66 6.23 21.79 2.87
C GLY A 66 5.06 22.01 3.83
N TYR A 67 4.16 21.03 3.96
CA TYR A 67 3.06 21.07 4.95
C TYR A 67 3.57 21.13 6.39
N ILE A 68 4.63 20.37 6.72
CA ILE A 68 5.28 20.44 8.04
C ILE A 68 5.77 21.86 8.33
N LYS A 69 6.40 22.52 7.35
CA LYS A 69 6.91 23.89 7.51
C LYS A 69 5.82 24.94 7.70
N ARG A 70 4.63 24.71 7.17
CA ARG A 70 3.47 25.56 7.40
C ARG A 70 2.78 25.29 8.75
N GLY A 71 3.25 24.32 9.53
CA GLY A 71 2.65 23.94 10.80
C GLY A 71 1.38 23.08 10.66
N GLU A 72 1.14 22.50 9.48
CA GLU A 72 -0.03 21.66 9.19
C GLU A 72 0.17 20.21 9.68
N TYR A 73 0.38 20.04 10.98
CA TYR A 73 0.81 18.77 11.57
C TYR A 73 -0.23 17.66 11.50
N ILE A 74 -1.52 17.97 11.73
CA ILE A 74 -2.60 16.97 11.67
C ILE A 74 -2.71 16.40 10.26
N THR A 75 -2.83 17.28 9.27
CA THR A 75 -2.83 16.93 7.84
C THR A 75 -1.62 16.07 7.47
N THR A 76 -0.45 16.43 7.99
CA THR A 76 0.77 15.68 7.71
C THR A 76 0.74 14.28 8.32
N ILE A 77 0.31 14.12 9.58
CA ILE A 77 0.19 12.82 10.23
C ILE A 77 -0.77 11.91 9.44
N ASP A 78 -1.88 12.47 8.96
CA ASP A 78 -2.83 11.75 8.11
C ASP A 78 -2.20 11.29 6.80
N PHE A 79 -1.41 12.15 6.15
CA PHE A 79 -0.66 11.78 4.94
C PHE A 79 0.36 10.69 5.20
N ILE A 80 1.14 10.75 6.29
CA ILE A 80 2.10 9.68 6.63
C ILE A 80 1.36 8.36 6.84
N ALA A 81 0.25 8.36 7.58
CA ALA A 81 -0.55 7.15 7.80
C ALA A 81 -1.13 6.59 6.49
N TRP A 82 -1.55 7.47 5.58
CA TRP A 82 -2.07 7.11 4.27
C TRP A 82 -0.98 6.53 3.36
N ILE A 83 0.16 7.21 3.18
CA ILE A 83 1.29 6.71 2.37
C ILE A 83 1.72 5.34 2.89
N ARG A 84 1.90 5.20 4.20
CA ARG A 84 2.34 3.94 4.80
C ARG A 84 1.42 2.77 4.45
N ARG A 85 0.10 2.97 4.48
CA ARG A 85 -0.89 1.95 4.05
C ARG A 85 -0.84 1.71 2.55
N LYS A 86 -0.69 2.79 1.76
CA LYS A 86 -0.61 2.74 0.30
C LYS A 86 0.60 1.93 -0.16
N LEU A 87 1.79 2.19 0.39
CA LEU A 87 3.02 1.47 0.05
C LEU A 87 2.94 0.00 0.42
N LEU A 88 2.36 -0.36 1.58
CA LEU A 88 2.13 -1.75 1.95
C LEU A 88 1.21 -2.46 0.95
N ARG A 89 0.13 -1.80 0.52
CA ARG A 89 -0.82 -2.32 -0.48
C ARG A 89 -0.15 -2.51 -1.84
N ILE A 90 0.53 -1.49 -2.37
CA ILE A 90 1.26 -1.57 -3.64
C ILE A 90 2.31 -2.67 -3.59
N SER A 91 3.04 -2.76 -2.49
CA SER A 91 3.99 -3.83 -2.29
C SER A 91 3.33 -5.21 -2.32
N GLY A 92 2.12 -5.34 -1.78
CA GLY A 92 1.32 -6.56 -1.86
C GLY A 92 0.99 -6.92 -3.30
N PHE A 93 0.56 -5.94 -4.09
CA PHE A 93 0.25 -6.15 -5.50
C PHE A 93 1.47 -6.62 -6.30
N LEU A 94 2.65 -6.03 -6.06
CA LEU A 94 3.89 -6.44 -6.71
C LEU A 94 4.30 -7.89 -6.34
N LEU A 95 3.90 -8.37 -5.17
CA LEU A 95 4.11 -9.74 -4.69
C LEU A 95 2.97 -10.71 -5.10
N GLY A 96 1.97 -10.26 -5.85
CA GLY A 96 0.81 -11.09 -6.21
C GLY A 96 -0.17 -11.32 -5.06
N ILE A 97 -0.08 -10.54 -3.98
CA ILE A 97 -0.90 -10.64 -2.78
C ILE A 97 -2.11 -9.72 -2.91
N ARG A 98 -3.31 -10.28 -2.70
CA ARG A 98 -4.56 -9.51 -2.66
C ARG A 98 -4.61 -8.56 -1.46
N ASP A 99 -5.31 -7.44 -1.61
CA ASP A 99 -5.49 -6.48 -0.52
C ASP A 99 -6.30 -7.07 0.64
N GLU A 100 -5.64 -7.28 1.77
CA GLU A 100 -6.25 -7.63 3.07
C GLU A 100 -6.10 -6.48 4.11
N GLY A 101 -5.77 -5.28 3.64
CA GLY A 101 -5.39 -4.15 4.48
C GLY A 101 -4.10 -4.43 5.25
N THR A 102 -3.97 -3.88 6.45
CA THR A 102 -2.80 -4.04 7.33
C THR A 102 -2.92 -5.24 8.29
N ARG A 103 -4.05 -5.96 8.27
CA ARG A 103 -4.30 -7.06 9.20
C ARG A 103 -3.28 -8.18 8.97
N ARG A 104 -2.62 -8.62 10.05
CA ARG A 104 -1.59 -9.69 10.02
C ARG A 104 -0.56 -9.48 8.89
N ALA A 105 -0.17 -8.23 8.63
CA ALA A 105 0.82 -7.92 7.59
C ALA A 105 2.13 -8.69 7.85
N GLU A 106 2.55 -8.78 9.11
CA GLU A 106 3.71 -9.56 9.61
C GLU A 106 3.71 -11.02 9.13
N GLN A 107 2.53 -11.62 8.87
CA GLN A 107 2.40 -13.01 8.42
C GLN A 107 2.30 -13.15 6.89
N ARG A 108 2.15 -12.04 6.18
CA ARG A 108 1.87 -12.01 4.73
C ARG A 108 3.01 -11.42 3.92
N PHE A 109 3.81 -10.56 4.52
CA PHE A 109 4.87 -9.82 3.83
C PHE A 109 6.25 -10.27 4.31
N PRO A 110 7.29 -10.12 3.46
CA PRO A 110 8.67 -10.28 3.88
C PRO A 110 9.03 -9.36 5.06
N GLU A 111 9.92 -9.83 5.93
CA GLU A 111 10.35 -9.11 7.13
C GLU A 111 10.92 -7.72 6.83
N GLU A 112 11.77 -7.61 5.80
CA GLU A 112 12.33 -6.34 5.32
C GLU A 112 11.25 -5.26 5.03
N LEU A 113 10.11 -5.66 4.47
CA LEU A 113 9.02 -4.76 4.12
C LEU A 113 8.29 -4.30 5.36
N ILE A 114 8.08 -5.23 6.29
CA ILE A 114 7.48 -4.95 7.59
C ILE A 114 8.35 -4.02 8.41
N GLU A 115 9.67 -4.11 8.27
CA GLU A 115 10.61 -3.19 8.89
C GLU A 115 10.41 -1.76 8.36
N TYR A 116 10.36 -1.54 7.04
CA TYR A 116 10.01 -0.24 6.46
C TYR A 116 8.68 0.29 7.00
N TYR A 117 7.64 -0.56 6.99
CA TYR A 117 6.31 -0.19 7.48
C TYR A 117 6.34 0.24 8.97
N ASN A 118 7.12 -0.45 9.79
CA ASN A 118 7.22 -0.18 11.22
C ASN A 118 8.07 1.07 11.53
N ARG A 119 9.11 1.34 10.74
CA ARG A 119 9.93 2.56 10.82
C ARG A 119 9.15 3.84 10.47
N CYS A 120 8.02 3.73 9.76
CA CYS A 120 7.15 4.85 9.40
C CYS A 120 6.03 5.16 10.44
N ARG A 121 6.17 4.71 11.70
CA ARG A 121 5.20 5.01 12.76
C ARG A 121 5.54 6.34 13.43
N VAL A 122 4.63 7.31 13.34
CA VAL A 122 4.77 8.62 13.99
C VAL A 122 4.13 8.59 15.38
N LYS A 123 4.91 8.95 16.39
CA LYS A 123 4.48 9.24 17.76
C LYS A 123 4.65 10.72 18.12
N LYS A 124 5.58 11.41 17.44
CA LYS A 124 5.89 12.84 17.64
C LYS A 124 6.08 13.55 16.30
N ASN A 125 5.78 14.84 16.23
CA ASN A 125 5.86 15.62 14.99
C ASN A 125 7.26 15.58 14.34
N ASP A 126 8.34 15.58 15.13
CA ASP A 126 9.70 15.54 14.59
C ASP A 126 10.05 14.23 13.86
N GLU A 127 9.35 13.14 14.16
CA GLU A 127 9.56 11.83 13.54
C GLU A 127 9.01 11.77 12.10
N ILE A 128 8.16 12.73 11.72
CA ILE A 128 7.59 12.83 10.37
C ILE A 128 8.71 12.98 9.33
N TRP A 129 9.73 13.80 9.62
CA TRP A 129 10.90 13.96 8.73
C TRP A 129 11.61 12.63 8.48
N GLY A 130 11.75 11.81 9.53
CA GLY A 130 12.31 10.47 9.41
C GLY A 130 11.45 9.58 8.52
N CYS A 131 10.13 9.62 8.69
CA CYS A 131 9.19 8.84 7.88
C CYS A 131 9.30 9.15 6.38
N LEU A 132 9.45 10.43 6.01
CA LEU A 132 9.64 10.83 4.61
C LEU A 132 10.90 10.19 4.02
N MET A 133 12.01 10.19 4.77
CA MET A 133 13.25 9.56 4.32
C MET A 133 13.10 8.04 4.19
N VAL A 134 12.39 7.40 5.12
CA VAL A 134 12.09 5.96 5.04
C VAL A 134 11.19 5.62 3.85
N PHE A 135 10.22 6.46 3.49
CA PHE A 135 9.41 6.24 2.28
C PHE A 135 10.24 6.30 1.01
N LEU A 136 11.17 7.26 0.91
CA LEU A 136 12.08 7.38 -0.22
C LEU A 136 13.09 6.22 -0.28
N GLU A 137 13.49 5.70 0.89
CA GLU A 137 14.32 4.49 1.01
C GLU A 137 13.56 3.24 0.56
N TRP A 138 12.35 3.00 1.09
CA TRP A 138 11.45 1.92 0.66
C TRP A 138 11.23 1.98 -0.85
N PHE A 139 10.94 3.16 -1.39
CA PHE A 139 10.79 3.37 -2.83
C PHE A 139 12.01 2.93 -3.62
N SER A 140 13.18 3.48 -3.30
CA SER A 140 14.39 3.26 -4.10
C SER A 140 14.93 1.83 -3.96
N GLN A 141 14.88 1.27 -2.76
CA GLN A 141 15.56 0.01 -2.44
C GLN A 141 14.68 -1.21 -2.68
N TRP A 142 13.36 -1.08 -2.53
CA TRP A 142 12.46 -2.23 -2.58
C TRP A 142 11.41 -2.16 -3.69
N LEU A 143 10.83 -0.98 -3.97
CA LEU A 143 9.80 -0.83 -5.01
C LEU A 143 10.41 -0.74 -6.41
N VAL A 144 11.43 0.09 -6.60
CA VAL A 144 12.07 0.33 -7.90
C VAL A 144 12.55 -0.96 -8.58
N PRO A 145 13.28 -1.88 -7.92
CA PRO A 145 13.67 -3.14 -8.57
C PRO A 145 12.47 -3.94 -9.11
N LYS A 146 11.35 -3.93 -8.38
CA LYS A 146 10.12 -4.63 -8.80
C LYS A 146 9.35 -3.90 -9.89
N PHE A 147 9.50 -2.59 -9.97
CA PHE A 147 9.00 -1.79 -11.09
C PHE A 147 9.81 -2.11 -12.35
N GLU A 148 11.14 -2.16 -12.24
CA GLU A 148 12.06 -2.51 -13.33
C GLU A 148 11.76 -3.92 -13.87
N ASP A 149 11.60 -4.92 -12.99
CA ASP A 149 11.20 -6.29 -13.36
C ASP A 149 9.91 -6.36 -14.18
N LYS A 150 9.03 -5.36 -14.01
CA LYS A 150 7.72 -5.27 -14.65
C LYS A 150 7.65 -4.20 -15.74
N ASN A 151 8.78 -3.58 -16.09
CA ASN A 151 8.86 -2.46 -17.04
C ASN A 151 7.92 -1.29 -16.70
N ILE A 152 7.77 -0.98 -15.40
CA ILE A 152 6.98 0.15 -14.91
C ILE A 152 7.90 1.37 -14.81
N ILE A 153 7.54 2.45 -15.50
CA ILE A 153 8.26 3.73 -15.42
C ILE A 153 8.17 4.30 -14.01
N HIS A 154 9.29 4.82 -13.47
CA HIS A 154 9.37 5.32 -12.10
C HIS A 154 10.27 6.55 -11.95
N ALA A 155 10.02 7.36 -10.91
CA ALA A 155 10.73 8.61 -10.63
C ALA A 155 11.99 8.46 -9.73
N ASN A 156 12.69 7.32 -9.78
CA ASN A 156 13.86 7.06 -8.92
C ASN A 156 15.00 8.08 -9.10
N GLN A 157 15.16 8.64 -10.29
CA GLN A 157 16.18 9.66 -10.57
C GLN A 157 15.95 10.96 -9.77
N GLU A 158 14.72 11.25 -9.36
CA GLU A 158 14.38 12.45 -8.59
C GLU A 158 14.66 12.29 -7.09
N VAL A 159 14.77 11.06 -6.60
CA VAL A 159 14.90 10.76 -5.16
C VAL A 159 16.11 11.45 -4.50
N PRO A 160 17.33 11.46 -5.09
CA PRO A 160 18.47 12.14 -4.47
C PRO A 160 18.24 13.64 -4.28
N VAL A 161 17.65 14.29 -5.29
CA VAL A 161 17.33 15.73 -5.25
C VAL A 161 16.28 16.01 -4.18
N ILE A 162 15.25 15.18 -4.11
CA ILE A 162 14.17 15.31 -3.13
C ILE A 162 14.67 15.09 -1.70
N LYS A 163 15.49 14.07 -1.45
CA LYS A 163 16.14 13.84 -0.15
C LYS A 163 16.92 15.07 0.29
N SER A 164 17.77 15.60 -0.59
CA SER A 164 18.54 16.82 -0.33
C SER A 164 17.64 18.01 -0.01
N ALA A 165 16.52 18.17 -0.71
CA ALA A 165 15.59 19.28 -0.49
C ALA A 165 14.86 19.17 0.86
N ILE A 166 14.43 17.97 1.25
CA ILE A 166 13.80 17.70 2.56
C ILE A 166 14.77 17.99 3.71
N GLU A 167 16.03 17.57 3.59
CA GLU A 167 17.06 17.84 4.61
C GLU A 167 17.35 19.33 4.76
N LYS A 168 17.41 20.06 3.64
CA LYS A 168 17.56 21.52 3.66
C LYS A 168 16.40 22.18 4.35
N LEU A 169 15.16 21.79 4.00
CA LEU A 169 13.96 22.30 4.65
C LEU A 169 14.03 22.05 6.16
N LYS A 170 14.32 20.83 6.61
CA LYS A 170 14.38 20.50 8.04
C LYS A 170 15.27 21.45 8.87
N LYS A 171 16.38 21.93 8.28
CA LYS A 171 17.36 22.82 8.95
C LYS A 171 16.96 24.29 9.01
N LEU A 172 16.05 24.74 8.14
CA LEU A 172 15.52 26.11 8.11
C LEU A 172 14.54 26.35 9.25
#